data_AF-A0AAE6EU44-F1
#
_entry.id   AF-A0AAE6EU44-F1
#
_cell.length_a   1.000
_cell.length_b   1.000
_cell.length_c   1.000
_cell.angle_alpha   90.00
_cell.angle_beta   90.00
_cell.angle_gamma   90.00
#
_symmetry.space_group_name_H-M   'P 1'
#
loop_
_entity.id
_entity.type
_entity.pdbx_description
1 polymer ?
#
loop_
_entity_poly.entity_id
_entity_poly.type
_entity_poly.pdbx_seq_one_letter_code
_entity_poly.pdbx_strand_id
1 'polypeptide(L)'
;MLTDNLLKQRFFRLLLECSQRKVSVSELAEAMEELANHLANFSMNEQNYSVLLRYFSFGLNRLKSHRVQFGQGEKCLVIAY
;
A
#
# COMPACT_ATOMS: atom_id res chain seq x y z
N MET A 1 -4.80 18.72 -3.66
CA MET A 1 -3.49 18.08 -3.91
C MET A 1 -3.60 16.67 -4.48
N LEU A 2 -4.35 15.72 -3.88
CA LEU A 2 -4.49 14.36 -4.47
C LEU A 2 -5.43 14.31 -5.69
N THR A 3 -6.50 15.11 -5.65
CA THR A 3 -7.54 15.21 -6.68
C THR A 3 -7.08 15.96 -7.94
N ASP A 4 -6.16 16.92 -7.78
CA ASP A 4 -5.66 17.76 -8.89
C ASP A 4 -4.83 16.98 -9.91
N ASN A 5 -4.26 15.84 -9.52
CA ASN A 5 -3.46 15.00 -10.41
C ASN A 5 -4.32 13.96 -11.15
N LEU A 6 -5.44 13.55 -10.57
CA LEU A 6 -6.39 12.62 -11.19
C LEU A 6 -7.11 13.29 -12.36
N LEU A 7 -7.59 14.53 -12.18
CA LEU A 7 -8.29 15.29 -13.22
C LEU A 7 -7.40 15.68 -14.40
N LYS A 8 -6.06 15.62 -14.24
CA LYS A 8 -5.10 15.89 -15.32
C LYS A 8 -4.86 14.68 -16.24
N GLN A 9 -5.30 13.50 -15.84
CA GLN A 9 -5.10 12.26 -16.60
C GLN A 9 -5.78 12.35 -17.97
N ARG A 10 -5.13 11.72 -18.96
CA ARG A 10 -5.55 11.74 -20.36
C ARG A 10 -7.00 11.30 -20.54
N PHE A 11 -7.46 10.34 -19.73
CA PHE A 11 -8.84 9.86 -19.72
C PHE A 11 -9.88 10.96 -19.49
N PHE A 12 -9.73 11.76 -18.42
CA PHE A 12 -10.71 12.82 -18.11
C PHE A 12 -10.68 13.96 -19.14
N ARG A 13 -9.50 14.23 -19.70
CA ARG A 13 -9.36 15.21 -20.80
C ARG A 13 -10.10 14.74 -22.06
N LEU A 14 -9.95 13.47 -22.43
CA LEU A 14 -10.66 12.90 -23.56
C LEU A 14 -12.18 12.90 -23.34
N LEU A 15 -12.66 12.61 -22.13
CA LEU A 15 -14.09 12.71 -21.81
C LEU A 15 -14.65 14.12 -21.98
N LEU A 16 -13.88 15.15 -21.60
CA LEU A 16 -14.25 16.56 -21.83
C LEU A 16 -14.26 16.89 -23.33
N GLU A 17 -13.32 16.34 -24.09
CA GLU A 17 -13.21 16.55 -25.53
C GLU A 17 -14.28 15.79 -26.33
N CYS A 18 -14.85 14.70 -25.81
CA CYS A 18 -15.94 13.95 -26.47
C CYS A 18 -17.16 14.82 -26.82
N SER A 19 -17.37 15.94 -26.12
CA SER A 19 -18.43 16.91 -26.41
C SER A 19 -18.12 17.77 -27.64
N GLN A 20 -16.85 18.02 -27.92
CA GLN A 20 -16.37 18.94 -28.96
C GLN A 20 -15.86 18.21 -30.21
N ARG A 21 -15.34 16.98 -30.06
CA ARG A 21 -14.81 16.17 -31.16
C ARG A 21 -15.15 14.70 -30.99
N LYS A 22 -15.19 13.99 -32.11
CA LYS A 22 -15.37 12.55 -32.12
C LYS A 22 -14.06 11.88 -31.69
N VAL A 23 -13.98 11.51 -30.42
CA VAL A 23 -12.84 10.75 -29.86
C VAL A 23 -12.96 9.30 -30.33
N SER A 24 -11.84 8.70 -30.74
CA SER A 24 -11.85 7.30 -31.17
C SER A 24 -11.98 6.36 -29.97
N VAL A 25 -12.63 5.21 -30.19
CA VAL A 25 -12.77 4.18 -29.15
C VAL A 25 -11.40 3.65 -28.71
N SER A 26 -10.44 3.56 -29.62
CA SER A 26 -9.07 3.15 -29.34
C SER A 26 -8.33 4.13 -28.43
N GLU A 27 -8.44 5.44 -28.68
CA GLU A 27 -7.82 6.46 -27.81
C GLU A 27 -8.42 6.47 -26.41
N LEU A 28 -9.74 6.26 -26.30
CA LEU A 28 -10.42 6.17 -25.01
C LEU A 28 -9.99 4.92 -24.25
N ALA A 29 -9.87 3.78 -24.94
CA ALA A 29 -9.43 2.52 -24.34
C ALA A 29 -7.98 2.62 -23.82
N GLU A 30 -7.07 3.19 -24.60
CA GLU A 30 -5.67 3.40 -24.20
C GLU A 30 -5.58 4.32 -22.97
N ALA A 31 -6.31 5.44 -22.96
CA ALA A 31 -6.32 6.33 -21.82
C ALA A 31 -6.96 5.72 -20.56
N MET A 32 -7.91 4.79 -20.73
CA MET A 32 -8.51 4.04 -19.63
C MET A 32 -7.51 3.03 -19.03
N GLU A 33 -6.70 2.38 -19.87
CA GLU A 33 -5.63 1.48 -19.43
C GLU A 33 -4.51 2.24 -18.70
N GLU A 34 -4.10 3.41 -19.20
CA GLU A 34 -3.17 4.31 -18.51
C GLU A 34 -3.70 4.71 -17.11
N LEU A 35 -4.99 5.07 -17.01
CA LEU A 35 -5.62 5.41 -15.75
C LEU A 35 -5.64 4.22 -14.77
N ALA A 36 -5.97 3.03 -15.25
CA ALA A 36 -5.98 1.80 -14.45
C ALA A 36 -4.60 1.48 -13.88
N ASN A 37 -3.54 1.61 -14.69
CA ASN A 37 -2.15 1.42 -14.26
C ASN A 37 -1.74 2.44 -13.20
N HIS A 38 -2.12 3.71 -13.37
CA HIS A 38 -1.86 4.73 -12.36
C HIS A 38 -2.58 4.47 -11.05
N LEU A 39 -3.84 4.02 -11.09
CA LEU A 39 -4.59 3.64 -9.89
C LEU A 39 -4.02 2.40 -9.20
N ALA A 40 -3.55 1.41 -9.97
CA ALA A 40 -2.90 0.22 -9.44
C ALA A 40 -1.57 0.58 -8.75
N ASN A 41 -0.75 1.43 -9.36
CA ASN A 41 0.49 1.93 -8.75
C ASN A 41 0.21 2.78 -7.49
N PHE A 42 -0.86 3.57 -7.51
CA PHE A 42 -1.26 4.35 -6.34
C PHE A 42 -1.79 3.48 -5.20
N SER A 43 -2.53 2.41 -5.51
CA SER A 43 -3.06 1.49 -4.48
C SER A 43 -1.97 0.61 -3.86
N MET A 44 -0.91 0.33 -4.63
CA MET A 44 0.30 -0.39 -4.19
C MET A 44 1.33 0.51 -3.50
N ASN A 45 1.05 1.80 -3.35
CA ASN A 45 1.97 2.78 -2.75
C ASN A 45 2.41 2.32 -1.35
N GLU A 46 3.72 2.35 -1.11
CA GLU A 46 4.52 1.74 -0.02
C GLU A 46 3.95 1.81 1.41
N GLN A 47 2.98 2.68 1.67
CA GLN A 47 2.27 2.79 2.94
C GLN A 47 1.59 1.48 3.36
N ASN A 48 0.91 0.78 2.45
CA ASN A 48 0.28 -0.49 2.80
C ASN A 48 1.32 -1.57 3.15
N TYR A 49 2.45 -1.57 2.46
CA TYR A 49 3.56 -2.49 2.70
C TYR A 49 4.27 -2.20 4.02
N SER A 50 4.54 -0.92 4.33
CA SER A 50 5.17 -0.51 5.59
C SER A 50 4.30 -0.81 6.82
N VAL A 51 2.98 -0.64 6.71
CA VAL A 51 2.03 -1.02 7.76
C VAL A 51 2.08 -2.52 8.00
N LEU A 52 2.03 -3.34 6.93
CA LEU A 52 2.11 -4.80 7.03
C LEU A 52 3.45 -5.26 7.65
N LEU A 53 4.56 -4.67 7.20
CA LEU A 53 5.91 -4.97 7.71
C LEU A 53 6.07 -4.64 9.20
N ARG A 54 5.47 -3.53 9.65
CA ARG A 54 5.47 -3.11 11.05
C ARG A 54 4.71 -4.09 11.94
N TYR A 55 3.51 -4.51 11.53
CA TYR A 55 2.72 -5.50 12.27
C TYR A 55 3.43 -6.86 12.33
N PHE A 56 4.01 -7.30 11.22
CA PHE A 56 4.77 -8.54 11.17
C PHE A 56 5.98 -8.51 12.10
N SER A 57 6.76 -7.43 12.07
CA SER A 57 7.92 -7.23 12.95
C SER A 57 7.54 -7.20 14.43
N PHE A 58 6.38 -6.61 14.76
CA PHE A 58 5.85 -6.60 16.12
C PHE A 58 5.51 -8.02 16.61
N GLY A 59 4.82 -8.82 15.80
CA GLY A 59 4.52 -10.22 16.13
C GLY A 59 5.78 -11.06 16.37
N LEU A 60 6.77 -10.92 15.50
CA LEU A 60 8.08 -11.57 15.64
C LEU A 60 8.81 -11.17 16.92
N ASN A 61 8.80 -9.89 17.27
CA ASN A 61 9.42 -9.41 18.52
C ASN A 61 8.73 -9.97 19.76
N ARG A 62 7.40 -10.10 19.75
CA ARG A 62 6.68 -10.76 20.85
C ARG A 62 7.06 -12.23 21.01
N LEU A 63 7.18 -12.97 19.91
CA LEU A 63 7.61 -14.36 19.94
C LEU A 63 9.05 -14.50 20.46
N LYS A 64 9.96 -13.63 20.01
CA LYS A 64 11.35 -13.60 20.51
C LYS A 64 11.39 -13.30 22.01
N SER A 65 10.62 -12.31 22.47
CA SER A 65 10.53 -11.95 23.89
C SER A 65 9.98 -13.11 24.74
N HIS A 66 8.96 -13.83 24.25
CA HIS A 66 8.44 -15.01 24.94
C HIS A 66 9.47 -16.14 25.03
N ARG A 67 10.24 -16.38 23.96
CA ARG A 67 11.37 -17.35 23.98
C ARG A 67 12.44 -16.97 25.01
N VAL A 68 12.77 -15.67 25.13
CA VAL A 68 13.71 -15.18 26.14
C VAL A 68 13.17 -15.41 27.55
N GLN A 69 11.87 -15.18 27.79
CA GLN A 69 11.24 -15.44 29.09
C GLN A 69 11.29 -16.92 29.48
N PHE A 70 11.12 -17.85 28.53
CA PHE A 70 11.29 -19.28 28.80
C PHE A 70 12.76 -19.70 28.97
N GLY A 71 13.69 -19.10 28.23
CA GLY A 71 15.13 -19.37 28.41
C GLY A 71 15.71 -18.81 29.71
N GLN A 72 15.07 -17.80 30.30
CA GLN A 72 15.51 -17.16 31.55
C GLN A 72 14.87 -17.78 32.80
N GLY A 73 13.82 -18.60 32.63
CA GLY A 73 13.11 -19.31 33.70
C GLY A 73 13.92 -20.37 34.45
N GLU A 74 15.08 -20.79 33.93
CA GLU A 74 15.97 -21.74 34.62
C GLU A 74 17.07 -21.07 35.46
N LYS A 75 17.17 -19.74 35.49
CA LYS A 75 18.18 -19.01 36.29
C LYS A 75 17.58 -18.09 37.35
N CYS A 76 16.37 -18.34 37.82
CA CYS A 76 15.93 -17.76 39.09
C CYS A 76 16.55 -18.58 40.22
N LEU A 77 17.73 -18.16 40.68
CA LEU A 77 18.32 -18.62 41.94
C LEU A 77 17.33 -18.26 43.06
N VAL A 78 16.52 -19.23 43.47
CA VAL A 78 15.74 -19.14 44.70
C VAL A 78 16.73 -19.23 45.86
N ILE A 79 17.28 -18.09 46.26
CA ILE A 79 17.93 -17.94 47.56
C ILE A 79 16.80 -17.65 48.55
N ALA A 80 16.32 -18.71 49.19
CA ALA A 80 15.54 -18.58 50.42
C ALA A 80 16.54 -18.55 51.59
N TYR A 81 16.62 -17.42 52.28
CA TYR A 81 17.11 -17.32 53.66
C TYR A 81 15.92 -17.10 54.58
#